data_AF-A0AAU3IYH5-F1
#
_entry.id   AF-A0AAU3IYH5-F1
#
_cell.length_a   1.000
_cell.length_b   1.000
_cell.length_c   1.000
_cell.angle_alpha   90.00
_cell.angle_beta   90.00
_cell.angle_gamma   90.00
#
_symmetry.space_group_name_H-M   'P 1'
#
loop_
_entity.id
_entity.type
_entity.pdbx_description
1 polymer ?
#
loop_
_entity_poly.entity_id
_entity_poly.type
_entity_poly.pdbx_seq_one_letter_code
_entity_poly.pdbx_strand_id
1 'polypeptide(L)'
;MTHPLPHPPNLLDSAAFDLPYLRARASQCRLTDDELTALTGIPTADWEARLTPQSLSSAAMIALAHILNTSPESLLCQPGTARAGPRHNPQLTPQAAVLHAALIETGPVHPDDLASALEWKPTRLTRATAALKAHLDQPNSPQRLISTETTIHLAATPGLLTSRQLDNLHHAGHCAAALSPTEATAAARLLHHTVLGLPVNASAAQIPRLINRRLLAPVGPPAPHPDLLFALGLTASPMTEHPPESATTVPTGAQAALATQ
;
A
#
# COMPACT_ATOMS: atom_id res chain seq x y z
N MET A 1 20.92 46.81 41.66
CA MET A 1 20.21 46.82 40.36
C MET A 1 20.61 45.57 39.62
N THR A 2 19.79 44.52 39.69
CA THR A 2 20.02 43.24 39.01
C THR A 2 18.81 43.00 38.11
N HIS A 3 19.00 43.23 36.82
CA HIS A 3 18.03 42.86 35.79
C HIS A 3 17.92 41.33 35.73
N PRO A 4 16.72 40.74 35.84
CA PRO A 4 16.53 39.32 35.56
C PRO A 4 16.59 39.07 34.04
N LEU A 5 17.33 38.04 33.65
CA LEU A 5 17.32 37.50 32.29
C LEU A 5 15.89 37.06 31.91
N PRO A 6 15.45 37.25 30.65
CA PRO A 6 14.17 36.72 30.20
C PRO A 6 14.24 35.19 30.15
N HIS A 7 13.36 34.53 30.92
CA HIS A 7 13.09 33.11 30.77
C HIS A 7 12.62 32.80 29.34
N PRO A 8 13.06 31.68 28.73
CA PRO A 8 12.44 31.20 27.50
C PRO A 8 10.97 30.81 27.80
N PRO A 9 10.01 31.07 26.90
CA PRO A 9 8.66 30.58 27.07
C PRO A 9 8.71 29.05 27.06
N ASN A 10 8.33 28.44 28.19
CA ASN A 10 7.99 27.02 28.25
C ASN A 10 6.79 26.80 27.31
N LEU A 11 7.08 26.45 26.06
CA LEU A 11 6.16 25.80 25.12
C LEU A 11 5.86 24.39 25.66
N LEU A 12 5.13 24.32 26.78
CA LEU A 12 4.38 23.14 27.13
C LEU A 12 3.20 23.09 26.15
N ASP A 13 3.33 22.23 25.14
CA ASP A 13 2.26 21.46 24.51
C ASP A 13 0.84 21.93 24.86
N SER A 14 0.44 23.06 24.30
CA SER A 14 -0.91 23.57 24.52
C SER A 14 -1.87 22.75 23.68
N ALA A 15 -2.50 21.77 24.33
CA ALA A 15 -3.66 21.09 23.76
C ALA A 15 -4.66 22.16 23.29
N ALA A 16 -5.11 22.04 22.05
CA ALA A 16 -6.11 22.93 21.46
C ALA A 16 -7.40 22.15 21.24
N PHE A 17 -8.56 22.81 21.16
CA PHE A 17 -9.78 22.13 20.75
C PHE A 17 -9.80 21.88 19.23
N ASP A 18 -10.28 20.72 18.81
CA ASP A 18 -10.62 20.46 17.41
C ASP A 18 -11.99 21.08 17.11
N LEU A 19 -12.01 22.39 16.85
CA LEU A 19 -13.24 23.15 16.58
C LEU A 19 -14.04 22.62 15.37
N PRO A 20 -13.40 22.24 14.24
CA PRO A 20 -14.10 21.57 13.14
C PRO A 20 -14.80 20.28 13.58
N TYR A 21 -14.11 19.42 14.34
CA TYR A 21 -14.70 18.19 14.85
C TYR A 21 -15.85 18.45 15.83
N LEU A 22 -15.70 19.40 16.73
CA LEU A 22 -16.73 19.79 17.70
C LEU A 22 -18.00 20.28 16.97
N ARG A 23 -17.86 21.19 15.99
CA ARG A 23 -18.99 21.68 15.18
C ARG A 23 -19.66 20.55 14.38
N ALA A 24 -18.87 19.64 13.79
CA ALA A 24 -19.39 18.50 13.07
C ALA A 24 -20.18 17.54 13.98
N ARG A 25 -19.70 17.25 15.19
CA ARG A 25 -20.43 16.42 16.16
C ARG A 25 -21.65 17.11 16.72
N ALA A 26 -21.58 18.41 16.98
CA ALA A 26 -22.72 19.19 17.46
C ALA A 26 -23.88 19.16 16.46
N SER A 27 -23.60 19.33 15.17
CA SER A 27 -24.62 19.21 14.12
C SER A 27 -25.20 17.79 14.01
N GLN A 28 -24.40 16.73 14.17
CA GLN A 28 -24.87 15.34 14.22
C GLN A 28 -25.78 15.07 15.42
N CYS A 29 -25.48 15.65 16.57
CA CYS A 29 -26.30 15.58 17.77
C CYS A 29 -27.49 16.56 17.76
N ARG A 30 -27.68 17.34 16.68
CA ARG A 30 -28.72 18.36 16.53
C ARG A 30 -28.71 19.43 17.64
N LEU A 31 -27.53 19.75 18.16
CA LEU A 31 -27.37 20.81 19.15
C LEU A 31 -27.47 22.17 18.46
N THR A 32 -28.22 23.06 19.09
CA THR A 32 -28.33 24.47 18.68
C THR A 32 -27.16 25.29 19.21
N ASP A 33 -26.88 26.42 18.57
CA ASP A 33 -25.84 27.35 19.04
C ASP A 33 -26.10 27.85 20.46
N ASP A 34 -27.37 28.00 20.85
CA ASP A 34 -27.78 28.40 22.20
C ASP A 34 -27.44 27.32 23.25
N GLU A 35 -27.69 26.05 22.94
CA GLU A 35 -27.32 24.91 23.81
C GLU A 35 -25.81 24.79 23.97
N LEU A 36 -25.06 24.95 22.87
CA LEU A 36 -23.61 24.93 22.89
C LEU A 36 -23.02 26.11 23.66
N THR A 37 -23.63 27.28 23.55
CA THR A 37 -23.25 28.48 24.32
C THR A 37 -23.56 28.30 25.80
N ALA A 38 -24.69 27.68 26.15
CA ALA A 38 -25.04 27.37 27.54
C ALA A 38 -24.06 26.36 28.17
N LEU A 39 -23.59 25.38 27.39
CA LEU A 39 -22.64 24.35 27.85
C LEU A 39 -21.20 24.85 28.00
N THR A 40 -20.77 25.71 27.08
CA THR A 40 -19.38 26.22 27.06
C THR A 40 -19.22 27.56 27.76
N GLY A 41 -20.32 28.29 28.00
CA GLY A 41 -20.29 29.67 28.47
C GLY A 41 -19.69 30.66 27.46
N ILE A 42 -19.44 30.22 26.22
CA ILE A 42 -18.79 30.99 25.16
C ILE A 42 -19.66 30.92 23.90
N PRO A 43 -20.06 32.05 23.31
CA PRO A 43 -20.80 32.06 22.05
C PRO A 43 -20.09 31.25 20.97
N THR A 44 -20.82 30.49 20.16
CA THR A 44 -20.23 29.62 19.12
C THR A 44 -19.44 30.40 18.06
N ALA A 45 -19.80 31.67 17.83
CA ALA A 45 -19.07 32.61 16.97
C ALA A 45 -17.68 32.97 17.50
N ASP A 46 -17.48 32.93 18.83
CA ASP A 46 -16.25 33.34 19.50
C ASP A 46 -15.26 32.18 19.74
N TRP A 47 -15.64 30.96 19.37
CA TRP A 47 -14.88 29.75 19.73
C TRP A 47 -13.44 29.77 19.24
N GLU A 48 -13.18 30.30 18.05
CA GLU A 48 -11.83 30.36 17.46
C GLU A 48 -10.88 31.26 18.26
N ALA A 49 -11.42 32.30 18.92
CA ALA A 49 -10.63 33.24 19.69
C ALA A 49 -10.57 32.89 21.19
N ARG A 50 -11.61 32.22 21.72
CA ARG A 50 -11.82 32.12 23.18
C ARG A 50 -11.92 30.70 23.71
N LEU A 51 -12.21 29.70 22.87
CA LEU A 51 -12.37 28.32 23.32
C LEU A 51 -11.01 27.63 23.39
N THR A 52 -10.46 27.54 24.60
CA THR A 52 -9.24 26.78 24.89
C THR A 52 -9.53 25.75 25.98
N PRO A 53 -8.78 24.63 26.08
CA PRO A 53 -9.01 23.65 27.14
C PRO A 53 -8.88 24.23 28.56
N GLN A 54 -8.20 25.37 28.69
CA GLN A 54 -8.04 26.14 29.92
C GLN A 54 -9.23 27.08 30.20
N SER A 55 -10.02 27.43 29.17
CA SER A 55 -11.19 28.30 29.32
C SER A 55 -12.44 27.53 29.76
N LEU A 56 -12.43 26.20 29.70
CA LEU A 56 -13.52 25.35 30.16
C LEU A 56 -13.16 24.63 31.46
N SER A 57 -14.12 24.54 32.37
CA SER A 57 -13.97 23.66 33.53
C SER A 57 -13.97 22.20 33.08
N SER A 58 -13.29 21.33 33.83
CA SER A 58 -13.28 19.89 33.54
C SER A 58 -14.70 19.29 33.53
N ALA A 59 -15.60 19.81 34.35
CA ALA A 59 -17.00 19.41 34.37
C ALA A 59 -17.73 19.79 33.07
N ALA A 60 -17.51 21.00 32.56
CA ALA A 60 -18.07 21.44 31.27
C ALA A 60 -17.51 20.62 30.09
N MET A 61 -16.22 20.28 30.12
CA MET A 61 -15.59 19.44 29.11
C MET A 61 -16.16 18.01 29.09
N ILE A 62 -16.38 17.41 30.28
CA ILE A 62 -16.99 16.08 30.40
C ILE A 62 -18.45 16.11 29.95
N ALA A 63 -19.23 17.11 30.37
CA ALA A 63 -20.62 17.27 29.96
C ALA A 63 -20.73 17.45 28.43
N LEU A 64 -19.87 18.29 27.84
CA LEU A 64 -19.79 18.49 26.41
C LEU A 64 -19.45 17.16 25.68
N ALA A 65 -18.44 16.43 26.15
CA ALA A 65 -18.05 15.16 25.56
C ALA A 65 -19.18 14.13 25.61
N HIS A 66 -19.90 14.06 26.74
CA HIS A 66 -21.04 13.18 26.94
C HIS A 66 -22.19 13.50 25.98
N ILE A 67 -22.58 14.78 25.89
CA ILE A 67 -23.66 15.22 25.00
C ILE A 67 -23.28 15.00 23.52
N LEU A 68 -22.01 15.14 23.17
CA LEU A 68 -21.49 14.85 21.83
C LEU A 68 -21.28 13.35 21.56
N ASN A 69 -21.56 12.46 22.51
CA ASN A 69 -21.28 11.02 22.43
C ASN A 69 -19.82 10.75 22.00
N THR A 70 -18.86 11.38 22.69
CA THR A 70 -17.42 11.25 22.43
C THR A 70 -16.63 11.17 23.73
N SER A 71 -15.36 10.75 23.67
CA SER A 71 -14.45 10.90 24.80
C SER A 71 -13.91 12.33 24.88
N PRO A 72 -13.63 12.86 26.09
CA PRO A 72 -13.08 14.23 26.24
C PRO A 72 -11.74 14.39 25.53
N GLU A 73 -10.92 13.33 25.50
CA GLU A 73 -9.65 13.30 24.77
C GLU A 73 -9.81 13.46 23.25
N SER A 74 -10.95 13.03 22.70
CA SER A 74 -11.22 13.16 21.25
C SER A 74 -11.52 14.61 20.84
N LEU A 75 -11.86 15.48 21.80
CA LEU A 75 -12.10 16.90 21.56
C LEU A 75 -10.81 17.71 21.48
N LEU A 76 -9.68 17.15 21.92
CA LEU A 76 -8.39 17.82 22.00
C LEU A 76 -7.49 17.43 20.81
N CYS A 77 -6.89 18.43 20.18
CA CYS A 77 -5.79 18.31 19.24
C CYS A 77 -4.51 17.99 20.01
N GLN A 78 -3.87 16.85 19.67
CA GLN A 78 -2.52 16.56 20.17
C GLN A 78 -1.50 17.41 19.39
N PRO A 79 -0.62 18.17 20.08
CA PRO A 79 0.42 18.94 19.43
C PRO A 79 1.35 17.97 18.68
N GLY A 80 1.61 18.27 17.41
CA GLY A 80 2.43 17.43 16.51
C GLY A 80 1.66 16.53 15.54
N THR A 81 0.34 16.44 15.66
CA THR A 81 -0.50 15.86 14.60
C THR A 81 -1.27 16.96 13.91
N ALA A 82 -0.82 17.38 12.73
CA ALA A 82 -1.69 18.02 11.76
C ALA A 82 -2.78 16.99 11.37
N ARG A 83 -3.84 16.89 12.19
CA ARG A 83 -4.97 16.01 11.92
C ARG A 83 -5.73 16.58 10.74
N ALA A 84 -5.50 15.96 9.59
CA ALA A 84 -6.34 16.05 8.43
C ALA A 84 -7.76 15.59 8.80
N GLY A 85 -8.67 16.56 8.98
CA GLY A 85 -10.10 16.41 8.81
C GLY A 85 -10.85 15.41 9.72
N PRO A 86 -12.18 15.43 9.65
CA PRO A 86 -13.03 14.65 10.54
C PRO A 86 -12.83 13.16 10.27
N ARG A 87 -12.43 12.41 11.29
CA ARG A 87 -12.49 10.94 11.32
C ARG A 87 -13.96 10.48 11.30
N HIS A 88 -14.60 10.59 10.15
CA HIS A 88 -15.48 9.51 9.75
C HIS A 88 -14.58 8.30 9.58
N ASN A 89 -14.84 7.25 10.33
CA ASN A 89 -14.38 5.93 9.91
C ASN A 89 -15.23 5.64 8.67
N PRO A 90 -14.72 5.75 7.42
CA PRO A 90 -15.54 5.53 6.25
C PRO A 90 -16.06 4.10 6.32
N GLN A 91 -17.34 3.95 6.65
CA GLN A 91 -18.00 2.66 6.46
C GLN A 91 -17.81 2.29 5.00
N LEU A 92 -17.17 1.14 4.78
CA LEU A 92 -16.91 0.64 3.45
C LEU A 92 -18.26 0.45 2.77
N THR A 93 -18.51 1.23 1.72
CA THR A 93 -19.78 1.12 0.99
C THR A 93 -19.89 -0.30 0.39
N PRO A 94 -21.09 -0.85 0.19
CA PRO A 94 -21.25 -2.19 -0.39
C PRO A 94 -20.52 -2.34 -1.73
N GLN A 95 -20.49 -1.26 -2.52
CA GLN A 95 -19.77 -1.23 -3.79
C GLN A 95 -18.25 -1.19 -3.59
N ALA A 96 -17.74 -0.47 -2.61
CA ALA A 96 -16.31 -0.50 -2.28
C ALA A 96 -15.87 -1.88 -1.76
N ALA A 97 -16.73 -2.60 -1.04
CA ALA A 97 -16.48 -3.97 -0.59
C ALA A 97 -16.41 -4.95 -1.77
N VAL A 98 -17.34 -4.86 -2.73
CA VAL A 98 -17.30 -5.68 -3.96
C VAL A 98 -16.06 -5.38 -4.78
N LEU A 99 -15.69 -4.10 -4.92
CA LEU A 99 -14.46 -3.70 -5.61
C LEU A 99 -13.22 -4.26 -4.91
N HIS A 100 -13.18 -4.18 -3.58
CA HIS A 100 -12.08 -4.71 -2.78
C HIS A 100 -11.91 -6.21 -2.99
N ALA A 101 -13.01 -6.98 -2.92
CA ALA A 101 -13.00 -8.42 -3.17
C ALA A 101 -12.55 -8.74 -4.61
N ALA A 102 -13.03 -8.02 -5.61
CA ALA A 102 -12.64 -8.22 -7.00
C ALA A 102 -11.15 -8.03 -7.21
N LEU A 103 -10.55 -6.99 -6.62
CA LEU A 103 -9.13 -6.70 -6.74
C LEU A 103 -8.24 -7.68 -5.94
N ILE A 104 -8.75 -8.30 -4.87
CA ILE A 104 -8.06 -9.39 -4.17
C ILE A 104 -7.95 -10.62 -5.07
N GLU A 105 -9.02 -10.94 -5.81
CA GLU A 105 -9.08 -12.13 -6.66
C GLU A 105 -8.32 -11.96 -7.97
N THR A 106 -8.46 -10.80 -8.61
CA THR A 106 -7.97 -10.57 -9.97
C THR A 106 -6.59 -9.91 -10.03
N GLY A 107 -6.16 -9.24 -8.96
CA GLY A 107 -4.92 -8.47 -8.96
C GLY A 107 -5.01 -7.20 -9.83
N PRO A 108 -3.94 -6.82 -10.55
CA PRO A 108 -3.95 -5.64 -11.41
C PRO A 108 -4.81 -5.80 -12.66
N VAL A 109 -5.79 -4.90 -12.83
CA VAL A 109 -6.76 -4.94 -13.93
C VAL A 109 -6.99 -3.56 -14.53
N HIS A 110 -7.28 -3.48 -15.82
CA HIS A 110 -7.68 -2.25 -16.48
C HIS A 110 -9.05 -1.77 -15.96
N PRO A 111 -9.27 -0.46 -15.71
CA PRO A 111 -10.53 0.04 -15.18
C PRO A 111 -11.74 -0.34 -16.04
N ASP A 112 -11.62 -0.31 -17.37
CA ASP A 112 -12.72 -0.65 -18.27
C ASP A 112 -13.09 -2.14 -18.23
N ASP A 113 -12.09 -3.02 -18.15
CA ASP A 113 -12.33 -4.47 -18.03
C ASP A 113 -12.99 -4.80 -16.70
N LEU A 114 -12.55 -4.13 -15.62
CA LEU A 114 -13.14 -4.27 -14.30
C LEU A 114 -14.57 -3.73 -14.25
N ALA A 115 -14.83 -2.58 -14.90
CA ALA A 115 -16.18 -2.04 -15.03
C ALA A 115 -17.09 -2.99 -15.81
N SER A 116 -16.60 -3.55 -16.91
CA SER A 116 -17.33 -4.53 -17.72
C SER A 116 -17.63 -5.81 -16.96
N ALA A 117 -16.64 -6.38 -16.27
CA ALA A 117 -16.78 -7.62 -15.50
C ALA A 117 -17.74 -7.48 -14.30
N LEU A 118 -17.78 -6.29 -13.69
CA LEU A 118 -18.71 -5.99 -12.59
C LEU A 118 -20.09 -5.51 -13.08
N GLU A 119 -20.29 -5.37 -14.40
CA GLU A 119 -21.48 -4.77 -15.02
C GLU A 119 -21.78 -3.34 -14.48
N TRP A 120 -20.74 -2.55 -14.27
CA TRP A 120 -20.83 -1.21 -13.69
C TRP A 120 -20.63 -0.12 -14.73
N LYS A 121 -21.37 0.98 -14.57
CA LYS A 121 -21.08 2.23 -15.27
C LYS A 121 -19.74 2.81 -14.78
N PRO A 122 -18.96 3.51 -15.63
CA PRO A 122 -17.69 4.15 -15.22
C PRO A 122 -17.82 5.09 -14.02
N THR A 123 -18.96 5.81 -13.92
CA THR A 123 -19.27 6.71 -12.79
C THR A 123 -19.48 5.96 -11.47
N ARG A 124 -19.95 4.71 -11.51
CA ARG A 124 -20.10 3.85 -10.33
C ARG A 124 -18.73 3.32 -9.89
N LEU A 125 -17.89 2.91 -10.85
CA LEU A 125 -16.53 2.46 -10.56
C LEU A 125 -15.69 3.56 -9.92
N THR A 126 -15.73 4.78 -10.45
CA THR A 126 -15.01 5.93 -9.86
C THR A 126 -15.46 6.24 -8.44
N ARG A 127 -16.78 6.20 -8.14
CA ARG A 127 -17.30 6.37 -6.78
C ARG A 127 -16.84 5.25 -5.84
N ALA A 128 -16.89 3.99 -6.28
CA ALA A 128 -16.44 2.85 -5.49
C ALA A 128 -14.93 2.91 -5.22
N THR A 129 -14.14 3.31 -6.23
CA THR A 129 -12.69 3.52 -6.13
C THR A 129 -12.35 4.61 -5.14
N ALA A 130 -13.04 5.76 -5.20
CA ALA A 130 -12.84 6.85 -4.25
C ALA A 130 -13.19 6.44 -2.81
N ALA A 131 -14.30 5.72 -2.62
CA ALA A 131 -14.72 5.22 -1.32
C ALA A 131 -13.73 4.18 -0.76
N LEU A 132 -13.25 3.25 -1.60
CA LEU A 132 -12.26 2.25 -1.22
C LEU A 132 -10.91 2.90 -0.89
N LYS A 133 -10.48 3.88 -1.69
CA LYS A 133 -9.24 4.64 -1.42
C LYS A 133 -9.32 5.37 -0.08
N ALA A 134 -10.40 6.10 0.17
CA ALA A 134 -10.62 6.77 1.46
C ALA A 134 -10.65 5.79 2.64
N HIS A 135 -11.17 4.57 2.43
CA HIS A 135 -11.16 3.54 3.45
C HIS A 135 -9.76 2.96 3.71
N LEU A 136 -8.95 2.79 2.68
CA LEU A 136 -7.59 2.25 2.78
C LEU A 136 -6.53 3.29 3.15
N ASP A 137 -6.82 4.59 3.03
CA ASP A 137 -5.93 5.70 3.45
C ASP A 137 -5.91 5.89 4.99
N GLN A 138 -6.41 4.93 5.76
CA GLN A 138 -6.35 4.93 7.22
C GLN A 138 -4.92 4.65 7.74
N PRO A 139 -4.52 5.26 8.88
CA PRO A 139 -3.25 4.93 9.51
C PRO A 139 -3.19 3.44 9.85
N ASN A 140 -2.08 2.80 9.49
CA ASN A 140 -1.83 1.35 9.63
C ASN A 140 -2.72 0.44 8.77
N SER A 141 -3.37 0.94 7.72
CA SER A 141 -4.01 0.05 6.74
C SER A 141 -2.96 -0.84 6.08
N PRO A 142 -3.14 -2.18 6.04
CA PRO A 142 -2.19 -3.11 5.42
C PRO A 142 -2.07 -2.93 3.90
N GLN A 143 -3.11 -2.36 3.28
CA GLN A 143 -3.23 -2.21 1.85
C GLN A 143 -3.54 -0.77 1.49
N ARG A 144 -3.11 -0.37 0.29
CA ARG A 144 -3.48 0.88 -0.38
C ARG A 144 -4.01 0.57 -1.78
N LEU A 145 -4.92 1.41 -2.26
CA LEU A 145 -5.42 1.34 -3.61
C LEU A 145 -4.55 2.20 -4.54
N ILE A 146 -3.99 1.58 -5.58
CA ILE A 146 -3.34 2.29 -6.68
C ILE A 146 -4.30 2.29 -7.85
N SER A 147 -4.71 3.48 -8.28
CA SER A 147 -5.60 3.70 -9.41
C SER A 147 -4.92 4.67 -10.37
N THR A 148 -4.70 4.20 -11.59
CA THR A 148 -4.21 4.97 -12.74
C THR A 148 -5.22 4.86 -13.87
N GLU A 149 -4.97 5.54 -14.99
CA GLU A 149 -5.83 5.45 -16.18
C GLU A 149 -5.84 4.03 -16.78
N THR A 150 -4.75 3.27 -16.61
CA THR A 150 -4.57 1.97 -17.27
C THR A 150 -4.64 0.79 -16.31
N THR A 151 -4.51 1.02 -15.00
CA THR A 151 -4.50 -0.06 -14.01
C THR A 151 -5.09 0.36 -12.68
N ILE A 152 -5.88 -0.55 -12.09
CA ILE A 152 -6.35 -0.50 -10.70
C ILE A 152 -5.86 -1.76 -10.00
N HIS A 153 -5.21 -1.61 -8.85
CA HIS A 153 -4.74 -2.74 -8.03
C HIS A 153 -4.58 -2.38 -6.56
N LEU A 154 -4.56 -3.42 -5.73
CA LEU A 154 -4.19 -3.32 -4.32
C LEU A 154 -2.68 -3.52 -4.18
N ALA A 155 -2.05 -2.67 -3.38
CA ALA A 155 -0.64 -2.80 -3.03
C ALA A 155 -0.48 -2.80 -1.51
N ALA A 156 0.56 -3.44 -1.00
CA ALA A 156 0.92 -3.34 0.41
C ALA A 156 1.33 -1.90 0.75
N THR A 157 0.96 -1.42 1.93
CA THR A 157 1.38 -0.10 2.42
C THR A 157 2.88 -0.13 2.72
N PRO A 158 3.66 0.83 2.17
CA PRO A 158 5.11 0.85 2.36
C PRO A 158 5.47 1.07 3.83
N GLY A 159 6.53 0.43 4.29
CA GLY A 159 7.05 0.60 5.65
C GLY A 159 6.35 -0.21 6.74
N LEU A 160 5.29 -0.98 6.42
CA LEU A 160 4.68 -1.90 7.39
C LEU A 160 5.51 -3.14 7.67
N LEU A 161 6.25 -3.62 6.66
CA LEU A 161 7.20 -4.71 6.80
C LEU A 161 8.60 -4.13 6.85
N THR A 162 9.39 -4.59 7.82
CA THR A 162 10.83 -4.33 7.87
C THR A 162 11.53 -5.04 6.71
N SER A 163 12.69 -4.54 6.26
CA SER A 163 13.48 -5.20 5.21
C SER A 163 13.77 -6.66 5.55
N ARG A 164 14.05 -6.96 6.83
CA ARG A 164 14.27 -8.33 7.30
C ARG A 164 13.03 -9.22 7.17
N GLN A 165 11.83 -8.70 7.43
CA GLN A 165 10.60 -9.47 7.25
C GLN A 165 10.31 -9.74 5.77
N LEU A 166 10.55 -8.76 4.90
CA LEU A 166 10.46 -8.94 3.45
C LEU A 166 11.46 -9.98 2.96
N ASP A 167 12.70 -9.92 3.41
CA ASP A 167 13.74 -10.90 3.06
C ASP A 167 13.34 -12.30 3.52
N ASN A 168 12.80 -12.45 4.73
CA ASN A 168 12.33 -13.74 5.22
C ASN A 168 11.19 -14.31 4.36
N LEU A 169 10.20 -13.48 3.99
CA LEU A 169 9.09 -13.89 3.13
C LEU A 169 9.58 -14.28 1.73
N HIS A 170 10.55 -13.54 1.19
CA HIS A 170 11.19 -13.86 -0.07
C HIS A 170 11.94 -15.20 -0.01
N HIS A 171 12.80 -15.39 1.00
CA HIS A 171 13.58 -16.61 1.20
C HIS A 171 12.72 -17.85 1.51
N ALA A 172 11.55 -17.66 2.11
CA ALA A 172 10.59 -18.73 2.37
C ALA A 172 9.71 -19.07 1.14
N GLY A 173 9.79 -18.28 0.06
CA GLY A 173 8.97 -18.49 -1.13
C GLY A 173 7.50 -18.07 -0.95
N HIS A 174 7.21 -17.17 0.00
CA HIS A 174 5.85 -16.68 0.28
C HIS A 174 5.51 -15.36 -0.41
N CYS A 175 6.39 -14.84 -1.27
CA CYS A 175 6.11 -13.69 -2.11
C CYS A 175 5.77 -14.11 -3.54
N ALA A 176 4.79 -13.45 -4.14
CA ALA A 176 4.51 -13.43 -5.60
C ALA A 176 5.56 -12.60 -6.36
N ALA A 177 6.80 -12.59 -5.88
CA ALA A 177 7.91 -11.96 -6.57
C ALA A 177 8.28 -12.80 -7.79
N ALA A 178 8.74 -12.13 -8.85
CA ALA A 178 9.32 -12.79 -10.01
C ALA A 178 10.36 -13.84 -9.56
N LEU A 179 10.37 -14.99 -10.24
CA LEU A 179 11.36 -16.03 -9.96
C LEU A 179 12.77 -15.44 -10.03
N SER A 180 13.58 -15.66 -8.99
CA SER A 180 15.00 -15.35 -9.10
C SER A 180 15.61 -16.18 -10.25
N PRO A 181 16.70 -15.74 -10.90
CA PRO A 181 17.31 -16.48 -12.01
C PRO A 181 17.62 -17.95 -11.67
N THR A 182 18.01 -18.21 -10.42
CA THR A 182 18.28 -19.56 -9.92
C THR A 182 17.02 -20.39 -9.74
N GLU A 183 15.92 -19.79 -9.27
CA GLU A 183 14.61 -20.46 -9.17
C GLU A 183 13.99 -20.70 -10.54
N ALA A 184 14.12 -19.76 -11.47
CA ALA A 184 13.68 -19.91 -12.86
C ALA A 184 14.44 -21.04 -13.57
N THR A 185 15.76 -21.11 -13.38
CA THR A 185 16.59 -22.20 -13.91
C THR A 185 16.21 -23.55 -13.30
N ALA A 186 15.95 -23.60 -11.99
CA ALA A 186 15.51 -24.82 -11.32
C ALA A 186 14.13 -25.29 -11.81
N ALA A 187 13.18 -24.35 -11.97
CA ALA A 187 11.86 -24.64 -12.53
C ALA A 187 11.95 -25.15 -13.98
N ALA A 188 12.74 -24.50 -14.83
CA ALA A 188 12.96 -24.92 -16.22
C ALA A 188 13.59 -26.32 -16.31
N ARG A 189 14.59 -26.62 -15.46
CA ARG A 189 15.19 -27.97 -15.38
C ARG A 189 14.16 -29.00 -14.96
N LEU A 190 13.40 -28.73 -13.90
CA LEU A 190 12.35 -29.65 -13.42
C LEU A 190 11.30 -29.93 -14.49
N LEU A 191 10.85 -28.90 -15.23
CA LEU A 191 9.92 -29.07 -16.36
C LEU A 191 10.54 -29.89 -17.50
N HIS A 192 11.79 -29.58 -17.88
CA HIS A 192 12.52 -30.34 -18.89
C HIS A 192 12.70 -31.82 -18.50
N HIS A 193 12.96 -32.10 -17.22
CA HIS A 193 13.05 -33.45 -16.68
C HIS A 193 11.70 -34.18 -16.70
N THR A 194 10.59 -33.51 -16.38
CA THR A 194 9.25 -34.14 -16.50
C THR A 194 8.89 -34.52 -17.94
N VAL A 195 9.41 -33.79 -18.92
CA VAL A 195 9.18 -34.07 -20.36
C VAL A 195 10.15 -35.14 -20.90
N LEU A 196 11.40 -35.18 -20.43
CA LEU A 196 12.46 -36.04 -21.00
C LEU A 196 12.92 -37.20 -20.10
N GLY A 197 12.43 -37.32 -18.87
CA GLY A 197 12.74 -38.44 -17.97
C GLY A 197 14.18 -38.47 -17.43
N LEU A 198 14.89 -37.34 -17.45
CA LEU A 198 16.30 -37.24 -17.02
C LEU A 198 16.44 -37.02 -15.48
N PRO A 199 17.59 -37.32 -14.86
CA PRO A 199 17.80 -37.18 -13.42
C PRO A 199 17.88 -35.70 -12.97
N VAL A 200 17.10 -35.36 -11.93
CA VAL A 200 16.96 -34.00 -11.40
C VAL A 200 18.16 -33.60 -10.54
N ASN A 201 18.93 -32.60 -11.00
CA ASN A 201 19.93 -31.89 -10.20
C ASN A 201 19.38 -30.52 -9.75
N ALA A 202 18.33 -30.53 -8.92
CA ALA A 202 17.79 -29.33 -8.29
C ALA A 202 18.29 -29.21 -6.84
N SER A 203 18.63 -28.00 -6.41
CA SER A 203 19.06 -27.77 -5.02
C SER A 203 17.91 -28.08 -4.05
N ALA A 204 18.19 -28.79 -2.97
CA ALA A 204 17.21 -29.17 -1.95
C ALA A 204 16.48 -27.97 -1.32
N ALA A 205 17.09 -26.77 -1.35
CA ALA A 205 16.47 -25.55 -0.85
C ALA A 205 15.46 -24.91 -1.82
N GLN A 206 15.51 -25.27 -3.11
CA GLN A 206 14.67 -24.65 -4.15
C GLN A 206 13.31 -25.35 -4.30
N ILE A 207 13.26 -26.67 -4.08
CA ILE A 207 12.03 -27.46 -4.23
C ILE A 207 10.92 -26.98 -3.27
N PRO A 208 11.16 -26.76 -1.96
CA PRO A 208 10.15 -26.22 -1.06
C PRO A 208 9.66 -24.82 -1.46
N ARG A 209 10.55 -23.97 -2.03
CA ARG A 209 10.18 -22.62 -2.48
C ARG A 209 9.25 -22.64 -3.69
N LEU A 210 9.52 -23.52 -4.65
CA LEU A 210 8.67 -23.71 -5.82
C LEU A 210 7.31 -24.32 -5.44
N ILE A 211 7.27 -25.23 -4.47
CA ILE A 211 6.02 -25.76 -3.89
C ILE A 211 5.23 -24.65 -3.18
N ASN A 212 5.90 -23.82 -2.35
CA ASN A 212 5.26 -22.72 -1.62
C ASN A 212 4.68 -21.65 -2.55
N ARG A 213 5.31 -21.43 -3.72
CA ARG A 213 4.78 -20.57 -4.79
C ARG A 213 3.70 -21.24 -5.65
N ARG A 214 3.28 -22.46 -5.31
CA ARG A 214 2.34 -23.30 -6.07
C ARG A 214 2.79 -23.58 -7.51
N LEU A 215 4.09 -23.50 -7.78
CA LEU A 215 4.66 -23.79 -9.09
C LEU A 215 4.92 -25.30 -9.28
N LEU A 216 5.01 -26.03 -8.18
CA LEU A 216 5.06 -27.49 -8.19
C LEU A 216 3.90 -28.01 -7.35
N ALA A 217 3.12 -28.92 -7.92
CA ALA A 217 2.18 -29.70 -7.15
C ALA A 217 2.94 -30.83 -6.43
N PRO A 218 2.66 -31.10 -5.14
CA PRO A 218 3.26 -32.24 -4.44
C PRO A 218 2.88 -33.58 -5.09
N VAL A 219 1.73 -33.65 -5.74
CA VAL A 219 1.28 -34.76 -6.60
C VAL A 219 0.37 -34.16 -7.69
N GLY A 220 0.54 -34.59 -8.95
CA GLY A 220 -0.28 -34.15 -10.08
C GLY A 220 0.40 -33.18 -11.04
N PRO A 221 -0.28 -32.73 -12.11
CA PRO A 221 0.29 -31.80 -13.09
C PRO A 221 0.59 -30.44 -12.45
N PRO A 222 1.60 -29.71 -12.94
CA PRO A 222 1.94 -28.37 -12.44
C PRO A 222 0.74 -27.44 -12.55
N ALA A 223 0.56 -26.56 -11.56
CA ALA A 223 -0.52 -25.59 -11.58
C ALA A 223 -0.34 -24.61 -12.76
N PRO A 224 -1.42 -24.13 -13.39
CA PRO A 224 -1.34 -23.14 -14.46
C PRO A 224 -0.93 -21.79 -13.86
N HIS A 225 0.37 -21.58 -13.69
CA HIS A 225 0.95 -20.29 -13.30
C HIS A 225 1.55 -19.61 -14.54
N PRO A 226 1.36 -18.29 -14.73
CA PRO A 226 1.87 -17.57 -15.91
C PRO A 226 3.39 -17.77 -16.10
N ASP A 227 4.16 -17.72 -15.02
CA ASP A 227 5.61 -17.97 -15.07
C ASP A 227 5.97 -19.41 -15.48
N LEU A 228 5.13 -20.40 -15.16
CA LEU A 228 5.32 -21.78 -15.62
C LEU A 228 4.93 -21.95 -17.08
N LEU A 229 3.87 -21.28 -17.54
CA LEU A 229 3.49 -21.28 -18.95
C LEU A 229 4.57 -20.61 -19.81
N PHE A 230 5.17 -19.52 -19.33
CA PHE A 230 6.33 -18.90 -19.95
C PHE A 230 7.55 -19.84 -19.95
N ALA A 231 7.86 -20.45 -18.82
CA ALA A 231 8.96 -21.43 -18.72
C ALA A 231 8.72 -22.65 -19.63
N LEU A 232 7.49 -23.16 -19.71
CA LEU A 232 7.10 -24.24 -20.62
C LEU A 232 7.26 -23.82 -22.08
N GLY A 233 6.84 -22.59 -22.44
CA GLY A 233 7.04 -22.02 -23.77
C GLY A 233 8.51 -21.94 -24.16
N LEU A 234 9.37 -21.50 -23.24
CA LEU A 234 10.83 -21.50 -23.45
C LEU A 234 11.43 -22.91 -23.59
N THR A 235 10.89 -23.91 -22.89
CA THR A 235 11.36 -25.30 -23.05
C THR A 235 10.85 -25.97 -24.33
N ALA A 236 9.67 -25.58 -24.83
CA ALA A 236 9.10 -26.07 -26.08
C ALA A 236 9.73 -25.41 -27.32
N SER A 237 10.32 -24.22 -27.15
CA SER A 237 11.12 -23.53 -28.17
C SER A 237 12.39 -22.99 -27.50
N PRO A 238 13.39 -23.86 -27.24
CA PRO A 238 14.66 -23.38 -26.71
C PRO A 238 15.18 -22.34 -27.68
N MET A 239 15.39 -21.11 -27.19
CA MET A 239 16.14 -20.12 -27.97
C MET A 239 17.48 -20.76 -28.28
N THR A 240 17.67 -21.19 -29.53
CA THR A 240 18.97 -21.61 -30.01
C THR A 240 19.89 -20.42 -29.78
N GLU A 241 20.80 -20.56 -28.81
CA GLU A 241 21.93 -19.66 -28.68
C GLU A 241 22.54 -19.57 -30.07
N HIS A 242 22.53 -18.37 -30.65
CA HIS A 242 23.41 -18.11 -31.77
C HIS A 242 24.83 -18.39 -31.25
N PRO A 243 25.58 -19.32 -31.86
CA PRO A 243 26.95 -19.55 -31.45
C PRO A 243 27.69 -18.21 -31.53
N PRO A 244 28.59 -17.91 -30.58
CA PRO A 244 29.39 -16.70 -30.65
C PRO A 244 30.09 -16.69 -32.01
N GLU A 245 29.73 -15.68 -32.80
CA GLU A 245 30.31 -15.38 -34.09
C GLU A 245 31.83 -15.43 -33.92
N SER A 246 32.45 -16.32 -34.69
CA SER A 246 33.83 -16.72 -34.53
C SER A 246 34.73 -15.50 -34.48
N ALA A 247 35.63 -15.48 -33.50
CA ALA A 247 36.67 -14.48 -33.35
C ALA A 247 37.27 -14.12 -34.71
N THR A 248 37.08 -12.86 -35.09
CA THR A 248 37.67 -12.20 -36.25
C THR A 248 39.18 -12.39 -36.19
N THR A 249 39.69 -13.42 -36.86
CA THR A 249 41.13 -13.53 -37.16
C THR A 249 41.38 -12.58 -38.32
N VAL A 250 41.98 -11.44 -37.95
CA VAL A 250 42.41 -10.38 -38.84
C VAL A 250 43.20 -10.95 -40.02
N PRO A 251 42.88 -10.59 -41.28
CA PRO A 251 43.71 -10.97 -42.40
C PRO A 251 45.04 -10.22 -42.30
N THR A 252 46.13 -10.98 -42.16
CA THR A 252 47.49 -10.46 -42.25
C THR A 252 47.77 -10.14 -43.72
N GLY A 253 47.38 -8.94 -44.14
CA GLY A 253 47.74 -8.34 -45.42
C GLY A 253 49.01 -7.51 -45.27
N ALA A 254 50.07 -7.94 -45.95
CA ALA A 254 51.31 -7.19 -46.11
C ALA A 254 51.14 -5.91 -46.97
N GLN A 255 52.16 -5.05 -46.88
CA GLN A 255 52.52 -3.91 -47.76
C GLN A 255 51.98 -2.52 -47.33
N ALA A 256 52.75 -1.41 -47.35
CA ALA A 256 54.13 -1.17 -47.78
C ALA A 256 54.62 0.23 -47.33
N ALA A 257 55.94 0.31 -47.13
CA ALA A 257 56.89 1.35 -47.58
C ALA A 257 56.81 2.84 -47.14
N LEU A 258 57.98 3.28 -46.65
CA LEU A 258 58.78 4.46 -47.03
C LEU A 258 58.68 5.79 -46.26
N ALA A 259 59.88 6.41 -46.17
CA ALA A 259 60.29 7.74 -45.69
C ALA A 259 60.63 7.80 -44.18
N THR A 260 61.81 8.20 -43.70
CA THR A 260 62.85 9.10 -44.26
C THR A 260 64.13 9.00 -43.43
N GLN A 261 65.27 9.34 -44.06
CA GLN A 261 66.67 9.49 -43.59
C GLN A 261 67.57 8.26 -43.66
#